data_AF-A0A6N0X8B1-F1
#
_entry.id   AF-A0A6N0X8B1-F1
#
_cell.length_a   1.000
_cell.length_b   1.000
_cell.length_c   1.000
_cell.angle_alpha   90.00
_cell.angle_beta   90.00
_cell.angle_gamma   90.00
#
_symmetry.space_group_name_H-M   'P 1'
#
loop_
_entity.id
_entity.type
_entity.pdbx_description
1 polymer ?
#
loop_
_entity_poly.entity_id
_entity_poly.type
_entity_poly.pdbx_seq_one_letter_code
_entity_poly.pdbx_strand_id
1 'polypeptide(L)'
;MKKLAFATAAALAAVSAVPASAVTTSITLQPIGGTYNAVFGNTDPYATGQKYGFFNSLAKGTDVYNFTVPTNGDLYGFVGSVGLYLTLTNLDFTSVMLDNGIAFNKVSDGVFELQTLAASSLLAGNHYITVKYNNAQIGSNYAGLLSFNPSSGAVPEPATWALMILGFGMVAGAMRYRRRETAVRFA
;
A
#
# COMPACT_ATOMS: atom_id res chain seq x y z
N MET A 1 -31.02 -6.49 -46.81
CA MET A 1 -30.10 -5.33 -46.71
C MET A 1 -30.75 -4.34 -45.76
N LYS A 2 -30.25 -3.89 -44.61
CA LYS A 2 -29.02 -4.06 -43.84
C LYS A 2 -29.44 -4.00 -42.35
N LYS A 3 -28.86 -4.85 -41.49
CA LYS A 3 -29.05 -4.81 -40.04
C LYS A 3 -28.21 -3.65 -39.49
N LEU A 4 -28.81 -2.73 -38.73
CA LEU A 4 -28.08 -1.68 -38.00
C LEU A 4 -28.09 -2.06 -36.52
N ALA A 5 -26.96 -2.59 -36.06
CA ALA A 5 -26.67 -2.77 -34.65
C ALA A 5 -26.05 -1.46 -34.13
N PHE A 6 -26.71 -0.82 -33.16
CA PHE A 6 -26.11 0.24 -32.36
C PHE A 6 -25.59 -0.38 -31.07
N ALA A 7 -24.28 -0.63 -31.04
CA ALA A 7 -23.54 -0.82 -29.80
C ALA A 7 -22.81 0.51 -29.53
N THR A 8 -23.14 1.17 -28.43
CA THR A 8 -22.28 2.22 -27.87
C THR A 8 -22.03 1.93 -26.40
N ALA A 9 -20.74 1.86 -26.09
CA ALA A 9 -20.18 1.42 -24.84
C ALA A 9 -20.44 2.43 -23.72
N ALA A 10 -20.94 1.97 -22.58
CA ALA A 10 -20.92 2.73 -21.35
C ALA A 10 -19.50 2.65 -20.77
N ALA A 11 -18.69 3.70 -20.99
CA ALA A 11 -17.47 3.89 -20.25
C ALA A 11 -17.83 4.30 -18.81
N LEU A 12 -17.72 3.35 -17.88
CA LEU A 12 -17.75 3.60 -16.43
C LEU A 12 -16.49 4.39 -16.05
N ALA A 13 -16.55 5.71 -16.15
CA ALA A 13 -15.63 6.58 -15.42
C ALA A 13 -16.09 6.59 -13.95
N ALA A 14 -15.54 5.69 -13.14
CA ALA A 14 -15.62 5.80 -11.69
C ALA A 14 -14.75 6.98 -11.26
N VAL A 15 -15.27 8.20 -11.41
CA VAL A 15 -14.77 9.37 -10.69
C VAL A 15 -15.17 9.13 -9.24
N SER A 16 -14.22 8.69 -8.42
CA SER A 16 -14.39 8.67 -6.97
C SER A 16 -14.79 10.08 -6.55
N ALA A 17 -16.03 10.27 -6.13
CA ALA A 17 -16.51 11.52 -5.60
C ALA A 17 -15.67 11.86 -4.36
N VAL A 18 -14.67 12.73 -4.52
CA VAL A 18 -13.89 13.24 -3.41
C VAL A 18 -14.84 14.15 -2.61
N PRO A 19 -15.09 13.91 -1.32
CA PRO A 19 -15.92 14.78 -0.51
C PRO A 19 -15.34 16.20 -0.48
N ALA A 20 -16.21 17.20 -0.36
CA ALA A 20 -15.97 18.62 -0.65
C ALA A 20 -14.90 19.37 0.19
N SER A 21 -14.00 18.69 0.90
CA SER A 21 -12.87 19.31 1.62
C SER A 21 -11.71 18.33 1.84
N ALA A 22 -11.44 17.42 0.89
CA ALA A 22 -10.29 16.53 1.03
C ALA A 22 -8.98 17.23 0.61
N VAL A 23 -7.98 17.27 1.49
CA VAL A 23 -6.64 17.76 1.14
C VAL A 23 -5.87 16.62 0.49
N THR A 24 -5.49 16.78 -0.78
CA THR A 24 -4.77 15.75 -1.53
C THR A 24 -3.30 16.11 -1.65
N THR A 25 -2.42 15.24 -1.17
CA THR A 25 -0.96 15.39 -1.19
C THR A 25 -0.31 14.21 -1.89
N SER A 26 0.72 14.44 -2.71
CA SER A 26 1.52 13.36 -3.28
C SER A 26 2.76 13.13 -2.42
N ILE A 27 3.03 11.89 -2.03
CA ILE A 27 4.22 11.49 -1.27
C ILE A 27 5.09 10.57 -2.13
N THR A 28 6.41 10.67 -1.97
CA THR A 28 7.37 9.86 -2.73
C THR A 28 7.99 8.80 -1.84
N LEU A 29 7.87 7.54 -2.26
CA LEU A 29 8.53 6.39 -1.67
C LEU A 29 10.03 6.41 -2.01
N GLN A 30 10.88 6.57 -1.00
CA GLN A 30 12.34 6.65 -1.13
C GLN A 30 12.99 5.28 -0.87
N PRO A 31 13.84 4.76 -1.78
CA PRO A 31 14.51 3.48 -1.59
C PRO A 31 15.61 3.57 -0.53
N ILE A 32 15.55 2.68 0.46
CA ILE A 32 16.52 2.53 1.54
C ILE A 32 16.74 1.03 1.77
N GLY A 33 17.92 0.52 1.42
CA GLY A 33 18.30 -0.87 1.73
C GLY A 33 17.40 -1.95 1.11
N GLY A 34 16.79 -1.69 -0.05
CA GLY A 34 15.87 -2.63 -0.72
C GLY A 34 14.40 -2.49 -0.34
N THR A 35 14.08 -1.64 0.64
CA THR A 35 12.70 -1.27 1.01
C THR A 35 12.47 0.18 0.58
N TYR A 36 11.22 0.56 0.29
CA TYR A 36 10.88 1.96 0.03
C TYR A 36 10.13 2.55 1.23
N ASN A 37 10.46 3.77 1.64
CA ASN A 37 9.82 4.41 2.79
C ASN A 37 9.28 5.80 2.42
N ALA A 38 8.19 6.21 3.05
CA ALA A 38 7.68 7.59 2.95
C ALA A 38 7.10 8.06 4.28
N VAL A 39 7.23 9.36 4.53
CA VAL A 39 6.54 10.06 5.61
C VAL A 39 5.31 10.75 5.03
N PHE A 40 4.23 10.74 5.77
CA PHE A 40 3.04 11.55 5.50
C PHE A 40 2.51 12.15 6.81
N GLY A 41 1.64 13.14 6.72
CA GLY A 41 1.11 13.79 7.91
C GLY A 41 0.49 15.14 7.61
N ASN A 42 -0.12 15.72 8.63
CA ASN A 42 -0.63 17.07 8.62
C ASN A 42 -0.22 17.75 9.92
N THR A 43 0.51 18.86 9.80
CA THR A 43 1.04 19.63 10.92
C THR A 43 0.02 20.61 11.49
N ASP A 44 -1.06 20.92 10.74
CA ASP A 44 -2.16 21.77 11.22
C ASP A 44 -3.52 21.32 10.63
N PRO A 45 -3.99 20.11 10.98
CA PRO A 45 -5.31 19.59 10.63
C PRO A 45 -6.45 20.49 11.12
N TYR A 46 -6.22 21.30 12.16
CA TYR A 46 -7.17 22.36 12.48
C TYR A 46 -7.30 23.30 11.30
N ALA A 47 -6.23 23.99 10.87
CA ALA A 47 -6.27 24.98 9.79
C ALA A 47 -6.85 24.45 8.47
N THR A 48 -6.55 23.20 8.10
CA THR A 48 -7.01 22.62 6.83
C THR A 48 -8.41 22.01 6.91
N GLY A 49 -8.89 21.66 8.09
CA GLY A 49 -10.20 21.03 8.29
C GLY A 49 -11.37 22.02 8.26
N GLN A 50 -12.56 21.48 8.02
CA GLN A 50 -13.81 22.23 8.17
C GLN A 50 -14.08 22.54 9.63
N LYS A 51 -14.25 23.83 9.94
CA LYS A 51 -14.49 24.32 11.30
C LYS A 51 -15.88 24.00 11.80
N TYR A 52 -15.98 23.66 13.09
CA TYR A 52 -17.23 23.50 13.81
C TYR A 52 -17.03 23.68 15.33
N GLY A 53 -18.11 23.52 16.09
CA GLY A 53 -18.10 23.67 17.54
C GLY A 53 -18.22 25.12 17.99
N PHE A 54 -18.28 25.33 19.31
CA PHE A 54 -18.41 26.67 19.87
C PHE A 54 -17.18 27.51 19.49
N PHE A 55 -17.42 28.70 18.95
CA PHE A 55 -16.37 29.58 18.38
C PHE A 55 -15.43 28.91 17.38
N ASN A 56 -15.90 27.93 16.59
CA ASN A 56 -15.09 27.23 15.58
C ASN A 56 -13.83 26.56 16.15
N SER A 57 -13.85 26.18 17.43
CA SER A 57 -12.70 25.63 18.16
C SER A 57 -12.25 24.24 17.69
N LEU A 58 -13.06 23.55 16.90
CA LEU A 58 -12.78 22.20 16.39
C LEU A 58 -12.78 22.19 14.87
N ALA A 59 -12.05 21.25 14.29
CA ALA A 59 -12.07 20.98 12.86
C ALA A 59 -12.18 19.48 12.57
N LYS A 60 -12.81 19.17 11.44
CA LYS A 60 -12.92 17.82 10.89
C LYS A 60 -12.48 17.83 9.44
N GLY A 61 -11.90 16.74 8.97
CA GLY A 61 -11.33 16.72 7.64
C GLY A 61 -11.04 15.33 7.12
N THR A 62 -10.60 15.31 5.88
CA THR A 62 -10.12 14.13 5.20
C THR A 62 -8.86 14.51 4.44
N ASP A 63 -7.75 13.87 4.72
CA ASP A 63 -6.52 14.06 3.98
C ASP A 63 -6.23 12.79 3.18
N VAL A 64 -5.77 12.96 1.94
CA VAL A 64 -5.50 11.89 0.99
C VAL A 64 -4.04 11.99 0.56
N TYR A 65 -3.27 10.92 0.78
CA TYR A 65 -1.86 10.84 0.43
C TYR A 65 -1.65 9.84 -0.70
N ASN A 66 -1.39 10.32 -1.91
CA ASN A 66 -1.14 9.47 -3.08
C ASN A 66 0.34 9.07 -3.15
N PHE A 67 0.59 7.83 -3.51
CA PHE A 67 1.92 7.30 -3.77
C PHE A 67 1.88 6.26 -4.88
N THR A 68 3.03 5.93 -5.46
CA THR A 68 3.15 4.91 -6.50
C THR A 68 4.12 3.84 -6.01
N VAL A 69 3.72 2.58 -6.09
CA VAL A 69 4.61 1.43 -5.86
C VAL A 69 5.14 0.93 -7.21
N PRO A 70 6.47 0.77 -7.38
CA PRO A 70 7.07 0.49 -8.68
C PRO A 70 6.89 -0.97 -9.14
N THR A 71 6.67 -1.88 -8.20
CA THR A 71 6.49 -3.32 -8.43
C THR A 71 5.40 -3.83 -7.51
N ASN A 72 5.00 -5.10 -7.68
CA ASN A 72 4.22 -5.78 -6.66
C ASN A 72 5.04 -5.88 -5.36
N GLY A 73 4.37 -5.98 -4.22
CA GLY A 73 5.04 -6.08 -2.92
C GLY A 73 4.06 -5.90 -1.77
N ASP A 74 4.58 -5.82 -0.55
CA ASP A 74 3.78 -5.64 0.66
C ASP A 74 4.03 -4.26 1.27
N LEU A 75 2.94 -3.58 1.62
CA LEU A 75 2.98 -2.31 2.35
C LEU A 75 2.71 -2.55 3.84
N TYR A 76 3.50 -1.85 4.65
CA TYR A 76 3.35 -1.71 6.09
C TYR A 76 3.25 -0.23 6.42
N GLY A 77 2.67 0.10 7.56
CA GLY A 77 2.72 1.48 8.02
C GLY A 77 2.06 1.73 9.34
N PHE A 78 2.16 2.97 9.78
CA PHE A 78 1.41 3.48 10.92
C PHE A 78 1.11 4.95 10.74
N VAL A 79 0.13 5.44 11.48
CA VAL A 79 -0.15 6.86 11.67
C VAL A 79 -0.49 7.10 13.13
N GLY A 80 0.08 8.17 13.69
CA GLY A 80 -0.20 8.60 15.05
C GLY A 80 -0.54 10.08 15.11
N SER A 81 -1.53 10.44 15.93
CA SER A 81 -1.81 11.83 16.28
C SER A 81 -0.97 12.23 17.48
N VAL A 82 -0.68 13.52 17.62
CA VAL A 82 -0.11 14.07 18.85
C VAL A 82 -1.14 15.06 19.41
N GLY A 83 -1.66 14.73 20.57
CA GLY A 83 -2.35 15.65 21.45
C GLY A 83 -1.48 16.01 22.65
N LEU A 84 -1.67 17.22 23.19
CA LEU A 84 -0.96 17.70 24.37
C LEU A 84 -1.95 17.76 25.55
N TYR A 85 -1.69 16.96 26.59
CA TYR A 85 -2.50 16.94 27.81
C TYR A 85 -2.61 18.32 28.48
N LEU A 86 -1.57 19.16 28.38
CA LEU A 86 -1.52 20.47 29.04
C LEU A 86 -2.38 21.52 28.33
N THR A 87 -2.51 21.44 27.01
CA THR A 87 -3.30 22.38 26.19
C THR A 87 -4.64 21.79 25.75
N LEU A 88 -4.97 20.59 26.24
CA LEU A 88 -6.14 19.79 25.86
C LEU A 88 -6.29 19.67 24.34
N THR A 89 -5.20 19.64 23.59
CA THR A 89 -5.27 19.49 22.13
C THR A 89 -5.48 18.03 21.82
N ASN A 90 -6.50 17.74 21.02
CA ASN A 90 -6.84 16.40 20.59
C ASN A 90 -7.07 16.39 19.08
N LEU A 91 -6.89 15.22 18.49
CA LEU A 91 -7.35 14.91 17.15
C LEU A 91 -7.74 13.45 17.13
N ASP A 92 -9.00 13.22 16.79
CA ASP A 92 -9.54 11.87 16.78
C ASP A 92 -9.55 11.30 15.36
N PHE A 93 -8.89 10.16 15.15
CA PHE A 93 -8.99 9.44 13.90
C PHE A 93 -10.33 8.72 13.82
N THR A 94 -11.14 9.13 12.85
CA THR A 94 -12.43 8.48 12.56
C THR A 94 -12.27 7.31 11.59
N SER A 95 -11.29 7.38 10.68
CA SER A 95 -10.99 6.33 9.72
C SER A 95 -9.61 6.54 9.11
N VAL A 96 -8.78 5.51 9.06
CA VAL A 96 -7.53 5.50 8.30
C VAL A 96 -7.54 4.29 7.39
N MET A 97 -7.40 4.50 6.09
CA MET A 97 -7.57 3.45 5.09
C MET A 97 -6.52 3.53 3.99
N LEU A 98 -6.10 2.38 3.49
CA LEU A 98 -5.42 2.22 2.21
C LEU A 98 -6.45 1.90 1.13
N ASP A 99 -6.42 2.66 0.04
CA ASP A 99 -7.29 2.57 -1.14
C ASP A 99 -8.80 2.52 -0.82
N ASN A 100 -9.20 3.06 0.34
CA ASN A 100 -10.55 2.94 0.92
C ASN A 100 -11.08 1.49 1.04
N GLY A 101 -10.21 0.48 0.94
CA GLY A 101 -10.57 -0.93 1.03
C GLY A 101 -9.97 -1.64 2.23
N ILE A 102 -8.81 -1.17 2.72
CA ILE A 102 -8.06 -1.80 3.81
C ILE A 102 -7.94 -0.80 4.95
N ALA A 103 -8.56 -1.08 6.09
CA ALA A 103 -8.46 -0.22 7.26
C ALA A 103 -7.15 -0.45 8.03
N PHE A 104 -6.60 0.61 8.61
CA PHE A 104 -5.56 0.49 9.61
C PHE A 104 -6.22 0.05 10.93
N ASN A 105 -5.53 -0.81 11.67
CA ASN A 105 -5.99 -1.27 12.98
C ASN A 105 -5.67 -0.23 14.04
N LYS A 106 -6.67 0.18 14.83
CA LYS A 106 -6.48 1.06 15.98
C LYS A 106 -5.74 0.32 17.11
N VAL A 107 -4.64 0.92 17.58
CA VAL A 107 -3.75 0.41 18.63
C VAL A 107 -3.89 1.24 19.92
N SER A 108 -4.04 2.56 19.79
CA SER A 108 -4.25 3.48 20.90
C SER A 108 -5.40 4.45 20.58
N ASP A 109 -6.10 4.87 21.63
CA ASP A 109 -7.18 5.85 21.57
C ASP A 109 -7.06 6.86 22.73
N GLY A 110 -7.62 8.06 22.58
CA GLY A 110 -7.53 9.16 23.53
C GLY A 110 -6.66 10.32 23.04
N VAL A 111 -5.99 11.02 23.95
CA VAL A 111 -5.17 12.23 23.62
C VAL A 111 -4.05 11.92 22.62
N PHE A 112 -3.59 10.67 22.60
CA PHE A 112 -2.73 10.13 21.56
C PHE A 112 -3.43 8.94 20.91
N GLU A 113 -3.64 9.01 19.61
CA GLU A 113 -4.12 7.90 18.81
C GLU A 113 -2.99 7.29 17.98
N LEU A 114 -3.04 5.97 17.81
CA LEU A 114 -2.15 5.22 16.92
C LEU A 114 -2.95 4.19 16.15
N GLN A 115 -2.78 4.17 14.83
CA GLN A 115 -3.31 3.13 13.97
C GLN A 115 -2.19 2.53 13.10
N THR A 116 -2.23 1.22 12.87
CA THR A 116 -1.19 0.48 12.14
C THR A 116 -1.77 -0.34 11.00
N LEU A 117 -1.05 -0.41 9.90
CA LEU A 117 -1.33 -1.28 8.77
C LEU A 117 -0.40 -2.49 8.83
N ALA A 118 -0.98 -3.68 8.95
CA ALA A 118 -0.26 -4.93 8.76
C ALA A 118 0.08 -5.15 7.27
N ALA A 119 0.96 -6.11 6.99
CA ALA A 119 1.36 -6.47 5.63
C ALA A 119 0.16 -6.54 4.68
N SER A 120 0.13 -5.63 3.70
CA SER A 120 -0.94 -5.55 2.70
C SER A 120 -0.33 -5.67 1.32
N SER A 121 -0.67 -6.74 0.59
CA SER A 121 -0.12 -6.99 -0.74
C SER A 121 -0.71 -6.03 -1.76
N LEU A 122 0.17 -5.31 -2.44
CA LEU A 122 -0.14 -4.34 -3.49
C LEU A 122 0.43 -4.78 -4.83
N LEU A 123 -0.29 -4.44 -5.88
CA LEU A 123 0.20 -4.53 -7.25
C LEU A 123 0.97 -3.26 -7.59
N ALA A 124 1.85 -3.33 -8.58
CA ALA A 124 2.48 -2.13 -9.15
C ALA A 124 1.40 -1.11 -9.57
N GLY A 125 1.57 0.16 -9.20
CA GLY A 125 0.63 1.21 -9.56
C GLY A 125 0.46 2.29 -8.51
N ASN A 126 -0.60 3.09 -8.69
CA ASN A 126 -0.94 4.20 -7.82
C ASN A 126 -1.87 3.72 -6.70
N HIS A 127 -1.54 4.15 -5.49
CA HIS A 127 -2.26 3.87 -4.27
C HIS A 127 -2.43 5.15 -3.47
N TYR A 128 -3.33 5.13 -2.49
CA TYR A 128 -3.51 6.25 -1.60
C TYR A 128 -3.90 5.86 -0.18
N ILE A 129 -3.45 6.66 0.78
CA ILE A 129 -3.92 6.61 2.16
C ILE A 129 -4.96 7.71 2.36
N THR A 130 -6.12 7.35 2.90
CA THR A 130 -7.14 8.27 3.37
C THR A 130 -7.08 8.36 4.89
N VAL A 131 -6.87 9.56 5.43
CA VAL A 131 -6.93 9.86 6.87
C VAL A 131 -8.12 10.77 7.12
N LYS A 132 -9.15 10.25 7.81
CA LYS A 132 -10.30 11.04 8.25
C LYS A 132 -10.19 11.32 9.73
N TYR A 133 -10.39 12.58 10.10
CA TYR A 133 -10.27 13.01 11.48
C TYR A 133 -11.42 13.94 11.89
N ASN A 134 -11.63 13.97 13.20
CA ASN A 134 -12.56 14.86 13.88
C ASN A 134 -11.87 15.50 15.07
N ASN A 135 -12.53 16.49 15.68
CA ASN A 135 -12.10 17.15 16.91
C ASN A 135 -10.68 17.72 16.86
N ALA A 136 -10.12 17.95 15.67
CA ALA A 136 -8.80 18.57 15.54
C ALA A 136 -8.85 19.98 16.14
N GLN A 137 -8.03 20.23 17.16
CA GLN A 137 -7.90 21.54 17.81
C GLN A 137 -6.66 22.28 17.34
N ILE A 138 -6.60 23.59 17.61
CA ILE A 138 -5.41 24.41 17.34
C ILE A 138 -4.16 23.74 17.94
N GLY A 139 -3.14 23.51 17.11
CA GLY A 139 -1.89 22.87 17.55
C GLY A 139 -1.93 21.34 17.65
N SER A 140 -3.03 20.70 17.23
CA SER A 140 -3.06 19.25 17.04
C SER A 140 -2.40 18.92 15.71
N ASN A 141 -1.69 17.80 15.62
CA ASN A 141 -1.06 17.33 14.40
C ASN A 141 -1.02 15.81 14.36
N TYR A 142 -0.71 15.26 13.19
CA TYR A 142 -0.43 13.84 13.07
C TYR A 142 0.65 13.56 12.01
N ALA A 143 1.28 12.41 12.13
CA ALA A 143 2.24 11.91 11.16
C ALA A 143 2.19 10.38 11.06
N GLY A 144 2.66 9.87 9.94
CA GLY A 144 2.75 8.45 9.68
C GLY A 144 3.95 8.11 8.81
N LEU A 145 4.30 6.83 8.86
CA LEU A 145 5.35 6.23 8.04
C LEU A 145 4.75 5.07 7.27
N LEU A 146 5.12 4.99 6.00
CA LEU A 146 4.88 3.84 5.13
C LEU A 146 6.21 3.16 4.85
N SER A 147 6.19 1.83 4.82
CA SER A 147 7.32 0.99 4.44
C SER A 147 6.84 -0.07 3.47
N PHE A 148 7.36 -0.04 2.25
CA PHE A 148 6.99 -0.92 1.15
C PHE A 148 8.14 -1.86 0.83
N ASN A 149 7.89 -3.16 0.96
CA ASN A 149 8.83 -4.18 0.59
C ASN A 149 8.46 -4.73 -0.80
N PRO A 150 9.24 -4.44 -1.86
CA PRO A 150 8.97 -4.98 -3.19
C PRO A 150 9.07 -6.52 -3.13
N SER A 151 8.08 -7.22 -3.68
CA SER A 151 8.19 -8.65 -3.88
C SER A 151 9.16 -8.88 -5.04
N SER A 152 10.41 -9.14 -4.71
CA SER A 152 11.33 -9.78 -5.64
C SER A 152 10.85 -11.23 -5.81
N GLY A 153 9.76 -11.42 -6.54
CA GLY A 153 9.41 -12.72 -7.08
C GLY A 153 10.52 -13.10 -8.05
N ALA A 154 11.63 -13.60 -7.53
CA ALA A 154 12.63 -14.31 -8.31
C ALA A 154 12.00 -15.64 -8.73
N VAL A 155 10.99 -15.55 -9.61
CA VAL A 155 10.64 -16.67 -10.47
C VAL A 155 11.91 -16.90 -11.26
N PRO A 156 12.57 -18.07 -11.15
CA PRO A 156 13.73 -18.34 -11.97
C PRO A 156 13.29 -18.09 -13.41
N GLU A 157 14.04 -17.27 -14.16
CA GLU A 157 13.66 -16.97 -15.53
C GLU A 157 13.48 -18.29 -16.30
N PRO A 158 12.60 -18.38 -17.32
CA PRO A 158 12.42 -19.61 -18.09
C PRO A 158 13.74 -20.26 -18.56
N ALA A 159 14.78 -19.45 -18.80
CA ALA A 159 16.13 -19.89 -19.08
C ALA A 159 16.78 -20.67 -17.92
N THR A 160 16.56 -20.26 -16.68
CA THR A 160 17.03 -20.97 -15.48
C THR A 160 16.36 -22.34 -15.34
N TRP A 161 15.03 -22.41 -15.59
CA TRP A 161 14.32 -23.69 -15.62
C TRP A 161 14.86 -24.59 -16.73
N ALA A 162 15.09 -24.03 -17.92
CA ALA A 162 15.65 -24.77 -19.05
C ALA A 162 17.06 -25.30 -18.74
N LEU A 163 17.94 -24.50 -18.12
CA LEU A 163 19.28 -24.94 -17.73
C LEU A 163 19.26 -26.03 -16.67
N MET A 164 18.36 -25.94 -15.68
CA MET A 164 18.19 -27.02 -14.69
C MET A 164 17.71 -28.30 -15.35
N ILE A 165 16.69 -28.23 -16.20
CA ILE A 165 16.16 -29.39 -16.94
C ILE A 165 17.25 -29.98 -17.84
N LEU A 166 18.01 -29.15 -18.54
CA LEU A 166 19.12 -29.58 -19.39
C LEU A 166 20.23 -30.24 -18.57
N GLY A 167 20.61 -29.65 -17.43
CA GLY A 167 21.59 -30.22 -16.50
C GLY A 167 21.17 -31.61 -15.99
N PHE A 168 19.95 -31.72 -15.45
CA PHE A 168 19.41 -33.00 -15.00
C PHE A 168 19.22 -34.01 -16.15
N GLY A 169 18.83 -33.52 -17.33
CA GLY A 169 18.70 -34.33 -18.54
C GLY A 169 20.02 -34.93 -19.01
N MET A 170 21.11 -34.15 -18.99
CA MET A 170 22.46 -34.63 -19.31
C MET A 170 22.94 -35.68 -18.31
N VAL A 171 22.75 -35.43 -17.00
CA VAL A 171 23.14 -36.38 -15.95
C VAL A 171 22.36 -37.70 -16.08
N ALA A 172 21.04 -37.63 -16.27
CA ALA A 172 20.20 -38.80 -16.49
C ALA A 172 20.57 -39.56 -17.77
N GLY A 173 20.88 -38.84 -18.85
CA GLY A 173 21.35 -39.40 -20.12
C GLY A 173 22.66 -40.17 -19.96
N ALA A 174 23.65 -39.57 -19.31
CA ALA A 174 24.95 -40.20 -19.05
C ALA A 174 24.83 -41.48 -18.20
N MET A 175 24.00 -41.47 -17.15
CA MET A 175 23.75 -42.67 -16.33
C MET A 175 23.10 -43.80 -17.12
N ARG A 176 22.15 -43.50 -18.02
CA ARG A 176 21.49 -44.50 -18.87
C ARG A 176 22.45 -45.08 -19.92
N TYR A 177 23.36 -44.26 -20.44
CA TYR A 177 24.36 -44.71 -21.40
C TYR A 177 25.32 -45.75 -20.79
N ARG A 178 25.90 -45.47 -19.61
CA ARG A 178 26.80 -46.42 -18.92
C ARG A 178 26.18 -47.78 -18.62
N ARG A 179 24.88 -47.84 -18.30
CA ARG A 179 24.21 -49.12 -18.00
C ARG A 179 24.14 -50.08 -19.18
N ARG A 180 24.26 -49.60 -20.42
CA ARG A 180 24.17 -50.44 -21.62
C ARG A 180 25.43 -51.27 -21.89
N GLU A 181 26.58 -50.91 -21.30
CA GLU A 181 27.86 -51.59 -21.61
C GLU A 181 28.17 -52.80 -20.73
N THR A 182 27.47 -52.99 -19.61
CA THR A 182 27.63 -54.18 -18.76
C THR A 182 26.84 -55.37 -19.29
N ALA A 183 27.31 -55.99 -20.38
CA ALA A 183 26.93 -57.34 -20.74
C ALA A 183 27.78 -58.34 -19.92
N VAL A 184 27.21 -58.85 -18.82
CA VAL A 184 27.86 -59.92 -18.05
C VAL A 184 27.82 -61.20 -18.89
N ARG A 185 28.98 -61.67 -19.36
CA ARG A 185 29.13 -62.96 -20.04
C ARG A 185 29.50 -63.99 -18.97
N PHE A 186 28.62 -64.97 -18.74
CA PHE A 186 28.93 -66.10 -17.86
C PHE A 186 29.75 -67.15 -18.63
N ALA A 187 30.75 -67.72 -17.96
CA ALA A 187 31.61 -68.78 -18.45
C ALA A 187 31.04 -70.17 -18.13
#